data_AF-A0A8W8NJ07-F1
#
_entry.id   AF-A0A8W8NJ07-F1
#
_cell.length_a   1.000
_cell.length_b   1.000
_cell.length_c   1.000
_cell.angle_alpha   90.00
_cell.angle_beta   90.00
_cell.angle_gamma   90.00
#
_symmetry.space_group_name_H-M   'P 1'
#
loop_
_entity.id
_entity.type
_entity.pdbx_description
1 polymer ?
#
loop_
_entity_poly.entity_id
_entity_poly.type
_entity_poly.pdbx_seq_one_letter_code
_entity_poly.pdbx_strand_id
1 'polypeptide(L)'
;YNATVTFHTKPFYGGKKHRVTSEIFAPNEKKPIVTIDGEWNGVMYAKYATGMNEVFVDTKKMPVVKKLVKPREKQAEFESRRLWQEVTHNLKINEVDKATDHKQRLEQRQREEARDRKERGVAWETKNFHEVGEHWVYDRPLQKRLRNPSPVSSGSHTPSS
;
A
#
# COMPACT_ATOMS: atom_id res chain seq x y z
N TYR A 1 12.82 13.60 15.27
CA TYR A 1 13.68 12.75 14.43
C TYR A 1 13.29 12.95 12.98
N ASN A 2 14.25 12.84 12.07
CA ASN A 2 13.99 12.78 10.63
C ASN A 2 14.96 11.77 10.00
N ALA A 3 14.68 11.34 8.76
CA ALA A 3 15.55 10.45 8.03
C ALA A 3 15.57 10.81 6.54
N THR A 4 16.73 10.71 5.92
CA THR A 4 16.90 10.82 4.47
C THR A 4 17.17 9.43 3.92
N VAL A 5 16.28 8.93 3.05
CA VAL A 5 16.41 7.61 2.42
C VAL A 5 16.69 7.78 0.94
N THR A 6 17.80 7.24 0.47
CA THR A 6 18.26 7.31 -0.92
C THR A 6 18.22 5.93 -1.56
N PHE A 7 17.38 5.77 -2.58
CA PHE A 7 17.37 4.59 -3.44
C PHE A 7 18.31 4.82 -4.62
N HIS A 8 19.31 3.95 -4.75
CA HIS A 8 20.34 4.09 -5.77
C HIS A 8 19.94 3.36 -7.04
N THR A 9 20.13 4.03 -8.17
CA THR A 9 20.05 3.38 -9.49
C THR A 9 21.26 2.48 -9.71
N LYS A 10 21.14 1.51 -10.62
CA LYS A 10 22.27 0.68 -11.01
C LYS A 10 23.31 1.55 -11.73
N PRO A 11 24.58 1.62 -11.28
CA PRO A 11 25.61 2.39 -11.99
C PRO A 11 25.91 1.79 -13.36
N PHE A 12 26.37 2.64 -14.29
CA PHE A 12 26.70 2.25 -15.67
C PHE A 12 27.89 1.26 -15.72
N TYR A 13 28.92 1.48 -14.91
CA TYR A 13 30.11 0.64 -14.85
C TYR A 13 30.08 -0.28 -13.63
N GLY A 14 29.33 -1.38 -13.75
CA GLY A 14 29.21 -2.36 -12.67
C GLY A 14 28.53 -1.81 -11.41
N GLY A 15 28.27 -2.69 -10.44
CA GLY A 15 27.62 -2.33 -9.18
C GLY A 15 26.35 -3.12 -8.90
N LYS A 16 25.92 -3.06 -7.63
CA LYS A 16 24.78 -3.81 -7.11
C LYS A 16 23.47 -3.09 -7.42
N LYS A 17 22.46 -3.84 -7.86
CA LYS A 17 21.08 -3.35 -7.96
C LYS A 17 20.50 -3.21 -6.55
N HIS A 18 19.39 -2.47 -6.43
CA HIS A 18 18.58 -2.40 -5.21
C HIS A 18 19.28 -1.79 -3.98
N ARG A 19 20.38 -1.06 -4.20
CA ARG A 19 21.09 -0.42 -3.09
C ARG A 19 20.23 0.69 -2.51
N VAL A 20 20.18 0.75 -1.18
CA VAL A 20 19.56 1.81 -0.40
C VAL A 20 20.56 2.31 0.65
N THR A 21 20.57 3.61 0.88
CA THR A 21 21.24 4.21 2.04
C THR A 21 20.25 5.09 2.79
N SER A 22 20.32 5.11 4.11
CA SER A 22 19.52 6.00 4.94
C SER A 22 20.39 6.67 6.00
N GLU A 23 20.11 7.92 6.29
CA GLU A 23 20.72 8.68 7.38
C GLU A 23 19.62 9.15 8.32
N ILE A 24 19.71 8.80 9.60
CA ILE A 24 18.71 9.14 10.61
C ILE A 24 19.29 10.21 11.53
N PHE A 25 18.54 11.27 11.76
CA PHE A 25 18.95 12.44 12.52
C PHE A 25 18.07 12.65 13.76
N ALA A 26 18.71 12.94 14.89
CA ALA A 26 18.02 13.43 16.08
C ALA A 26 17.39 14.82 15.81
N PRO A 27 16.40 15.25 16.61
CA PRO A 27 15.84 16.59 16.49
C PRO A 27 16.94 17.66 16.49
N ASN A 28 16.94 18.56 15.50
CA ASN A 28 17.88 19.68 15.36
C ASN A 28 19.37 19.30 15.18
N GLU A 29 19.71 18.03 14.96
CA GLU A 29 21.08 17.62 14.68
C GLU A 29 21.36 17.54 13.16
N LYS A 30 22.57 17.95 12.76
CA LYS A 30 23.05 17.83 11.37
C LYS A 30 23.86 16.56 11.11
N LYS A 31 24.33 15.88 12.16
CA LYS A 31 25.08 14.64 12.03
C LYS A 31 24.12 13.46 12.20
N PRO A 32 24.23 12.40 11.39
CA PRO A 32 23.39 11.24 11.55
C PRO A 32 23.78 10.46 12.82
N ILE A 33 22.78 10.03 13.58
CA ILE A 33 22.96 9.16 14.75
C ILE A 33 23.06 7.68 14.34
N VAL A 34 22.47 7.34 13.19
CA VAL A 34 22.50 6.01 12.58
C VAL A 34 22.55 6.17 11.07
N THR A 35 23.42 5.41 10.41
CA THR A 35 23.39 5.22 8.97
C THR A 35 22.98 3.79 8.64
N ILE A 36 22.12 3.62 7.64
CA ILE A 36 21.70 2.30 7.16
C ILE A 36 22.20 2.15 5.73
N ASP A 37 22.82 1.02 5.42
CA ASP A 37 23.20 0.69 4.05
C ASP A 37 22.96 -0.78 3.71
N GLY A 38 22.65 -1.05 2.45
CA GLY A 38 22.46 -2.41 1.96
C GLY A 38 21.51 -2.49 0.78
N GLU A 39 20.76 -3.59 0.70
CA GLU A 39 19.83 -3.88 -0.38
C GLU A 39 18.40 -3.94 0.17
N TRP A 40 17.49 -3.13 -0.35
CA TRP A 40 16.11 -3.05 0.16
C TRP A 40 15.30 -4.34 -0.07
N ASN A 41 15.75 -5.21 -0.97
CA ASN A 41 15.21 -6.55 -1.22
C ASN A 41 16.12 -7.68 -0.69
N GLY A 42 17.09 -7.34 0.16
CA GLY A 42 18.04 -8.27 0.75
C GLY A 42 18.31 -7.94 2.20
N VAL A 43 19.56 -7.57 2.51
CA VAL A 43 19.99 -7.24 3.86
C VAL A 43 20.39 -5.78 3.93
N MET A 44 19.92 -5.09 4.95
CA MET A 44 20.31 -3.74 5.34
C MET A 44 20.99 -3.79 6.70
N TYR A 45 22.07 -3.04 6.87
CA TYR A 45 22.87 -2.96 8.09
C TYR A 45 22.76 -1.58 8.70
N ALA A 46 22.63 -1.48 10.02
CA ALA A 46 22.67 -0.23 10.76
C ALA A 46 24.06 -0.03 11.35
N LYS A 47 24.64 1.14 11.09
CA LYS A 47 25.90 1.62 11.64
C LYS A 47 25.61 2.79 12.58
N TYR A 48 25.98 2.64 13.84
CA TYR A 48 25.77 3.65 14.87
C TYR A 48 27.01 4.52 15.02
N ALA A 49 26.83 5.76 15.51
CA ALA A 49 27.94 6.67 15.81
C ALA A 49 28.95 6.10 16.82
N THR A 50 28.55 5.10 17.62
CA THR A 50 29.41 4.36 18.56
C THR A 50 30.39 3.40 17.87
N GLY A 51 30.28 3.21 16.55
CA GLY A 51 31.04 2.23 15.79
C GLY A 51 30.39 0.84 15.73
N MET A 52 29.28 0.62 16.44
CA MET A 52 28.52 -0.63 16.36
C MET A 52 27.88 -0.79 14.97
N ASN A 53 27.94 -2.01 14.43
CA ASN A 53 27.33 -2.38 13.16
C ASN A 53 26.54 -3.68 13.32
N GLU A 54 25.28 -3.69 12.92
CA GLU A 54 24.40 -4.85 13.06
C GLU A 54 23.44 -4.97 11.87
N VAL A 55 22.82 -6.15 11.72
CA VAL A 55 21.75 -6.35 10.73
C VAL A 55 20.52 -5.55 11.19
N PHE A 56 20.12 -4.57 10.38
CA PHE A 56 18.89 -3.81 10.60
C PHE A 56 17.67 -4.61 10.15
N VAL A 57 17.69 -5.07 8.89
CA VAL A 57 16.61 -5.84 8.28
C VAL A 57 17.20 -6.87 7.34
N ASP A 58 16.74 -8.12 7.44
CA ASP A 58 16.99 -9.18 6.46
C ASP A 58 15.65 -9.61 5.86
N THR A 59 15.31 -9.04 4.69
CA THR A 59 14.01 -9.29 4.04
C THR A 59 13.86 -10.73 3.56
N LYS A 60 14.94 -11.50 3.46
CA LYS A 60 14.90 -12.91 3.04
C LYS A 60 14.49 -13.83 4.19
N LYS A 61 14.67 -13.40 5.44
CA LYS A 61 14.28 -14.14 6.65
C LYS A 61 12.92 -13.74 7.20
N MET A 62 12.39 -12.59 6.79
CA MET A 62 11.09 -12.11 7.27
C MET A 62 9.93 -12.88 6.61
N PRO A 63 9.00 -13.45 7.39
CA PRO A 63 7.82 -14.09 6.82
C PRO A 63 6.88 -13.05 6.21
N VAL A 64 6.31 -13.38 5.05
CA VAL A 64 5.30 -12.52 4.39
C VAL A 64 3.93 -12.76 5.01
N VAL A 65 3.45 -11.80 5.79
CA VAL A 65 2.09 -11.82 6.34
C VAL A 65 1.11 -11.29 5.28
N LYS A 66 0.30 -12.19 4.72
CA LYS A 66 -0.72 -11.82 3.71
C LYS A 66 -1.91 -11.14 4.39
N LYS A 67 -2.42 -10.06 3.79
CA LYS A 67 -3.68 -9.44 4.21
C LYS A 67 -4.83 -10.44 4.07
N LEU A 68 -5.65 -10.56 5.11
CA LEU A 68 -6.93 -11.27 5.05
C LEU A 68 -7.94 -10.42 4.27
N VAL A 69 -8.59 -11.03 3.29
CA VAL A 69 -9.57 -10.35 2.42
C VAL A 69 -10.77 -11.28 2.25
N LYS A 70 -11.96 -10.70 2.17
CA LYS A 70 -13.19 -11.46 1.92
C LYS A 70 -13.11 -12.26 0.61
N PRO A 71 -13.80 -13.42 0.51
CA PRO A 71 -14.03 -14.11 -0.76
C PRO A 71 -14.65 -13.17 -1.81
N ARG A 72 -14.38 -13.40 -3.10
CA ARG A 72 -14.75 -12.49 -4.19
C ARG A 72 -16.27 -12.31 -4.29
N GLU A 73 -17.01 -13.37 -3.98
CA GLU A 73 -18.47 -13.43 -4.00
C GLU A 73 -19.09 -12.51 -2.93
N LYS A 74 -18.33 -12.21 -1.87
CA LYS A 74 -18.72 -11.33 -0.76
C LYS A 74 -18.14 -9.91 -0.87
N GLN A 75 -17.40 -9.61 -1.93
CA GLN A 75 -16.86 -8.27 -2.19
C GLN A 75 -17.84 -7.43 -2.99
N ALA A 76 -17.89 -6.13 -2.76
CA ALA A 76 -18.67 -5.21 -3.58
C ALA A 76 -18.11 -5.11 -5.01
N GLU A 77 -18.94 -4.67 -5.97
CA GLU A 77 -18.60 -4.63 -7.40
C GLU A 77 -17.27 -3.91 -7.69
N PHE A 78 -17.03 -2.78 -7.02
CA PHE A 78 -15.85 -1.95 -7.23
C PHE A 78 -14.66 -2.29 -6.30
N GLU A 79 -14.73 -3.37 -5.53
CA GLU A 79 -13.57 -3.87 -4.80
C GLU A 79 -12.58 -4.54 -5.76
N SER A 80 -11.29 -4.24 -5.62
CA SER A 80 -10.29 -4.51 -6.66
C SER A 80 -10.21 -5.97 -7.12
N ARG A 81 -10.33 -6.95 -6.21
CA ARG A 81 -10.22 -8.37 -6.60
C ARG A 81 -11.43 -8.86 -7.39
N ARG A 82 -12.62 -8.31 -7.14
CA ARG A 82 -13.85 -8.59 -7.91
C ARG A 82 -13.85 -7.82 -9.22
N LEU A 83 -13.56 -6.51 -9.15
CA LEU A 83 -13.55 -5.62 -10.31
C LEU A 83 -12.58 -6.09 -11.41
N TRP A 84 -11.38 -6.55 -11.02
CA TRP A 84 -10.33 -6.99 -11.95
C TRP A 84 -10.27 -8.52 -12.14
N GLN A 85 -11.32 -9.26 -11.76
CA GLN A 85 -11.26 -10.72 -11.71
C GLN A 85 -10.96 -11.36 -13.07
N GLU A 86 -11.58 -10.89 -14.16
CA GLU A 86 -11.42 -11.47 -15.50
C GLU A 86 -10.02 -11.18 -16.05
N VAL A 87 -9.54 -9.95 -15.88
CA VAL A 87 -8.19 -9.54 -16.30
C VAL A 87 -7.15 -10.40 -15.58
N THR A 88 -7.26 -10.52 -14.26
CA THR A 88 -6.29 -11.29 -13.45
C THR A 88 -6.39 -12.80 -13.70
N HIS A 89 -7.57 -13.33 -13.99
CA HIS A 89 -7.74 -14.73 -14.35
C HIS A 89 -7.05 -15.05 -15.68
N ASN A 90 -7.34 -14.28 -16.73
CA ASN A 90 -6.77 -14.48 -18.06
C ASN A 90 -5.24 -14.30 -18.07
N LEU A 91 -4.71 -13.31 -17.34
CA LEU A 91 -3.26 -13.16 -17.16
C LEU A 91 -2.63 -14.40 -16.48
N LYS A 92 -3.31 -15.00 -15.50
CA LYS A 92 -2.80 -16.18 -14.78
C LYS A 92 -2.71 -17.42 -15.67
N ILE A 93 -3.60 -17.53 -16.66
CA ILE A 93 -3.61 -18.64 -17.64
C ILE A 93 -2.92 -18.27 -18.97
N ASN A 94 -2.21 -17.13 -19.02
CA ASN A 94 -1.49 -16.60 -20.18
C ASN A 94 -2.37 -16.29 -21.42
N GLU A 95 -3.66 -16.03 -21.23
CA GLU A 95 -4.59 -15.58 -22.29
C GLU A 95 -4.54 -14.04 -22.42
N VAL A 96 -3.45 -13.52 -22.98
CA VAL A 96 -3.16 -12.08 -23.00
C VAL A 96 -4.20 -11.27 -23.78
N ASP A 97 -4.69 -11.78 -24.91
CA ASP A 97 -5.69 -11.10 -25.74
C ASP A 97 -7.01 -10.93 -24.98
N LYS A 98 -7.51 -12.01 -24.35
CA LYS A 98 -8.70 -11.95 -23.50
C LYS A 98 -8.52 -11.01 -22.32
N ALA A 99 -7.36 -11.01 -21.67
CA ALA A 99 -7.06 -10.07 -20.58
C ALA A 99 -7.15 -8.61 -21.07
N THR A 100 -6.65 -8.35 -22.28
CA THR A 100 -6.70 -7.02 -22.92
C THR A 100 -8.13 -6.60 -23.22
N ASP A 101 -8.94 -7.48 -23.81
CA ASP A 101 -10.35 -7.21 -24.11
C ASP A 101 -11.14 -6.88 -22.84
N HIS A 102 -10.97 -7.69 -21.78
CA HIS A 102 -11.63 -7.43 -20.49
C HIS A 102 -11.16 -6.12 -19.85
N LYS A 103 -9.87 -5.78 -19.94
CA LYS A 103 -9.32 -4.50 -19.46
C LYS A 103 -9.92 -3.33 -20.23
N GLN A 104 -9.94 -3.40 -21.56
CA GLN A 104 -10.49 -2.36 -22.41
C GLN A 104 -11.96 -2.10 -22.11
N ARG A 105 -12.78 -3.16 -21.99
CA ARG A 105 -14.20 -3.05 -21.65
C ARG A 105 -14.41 -2.35 -20.31
N LEU A 106 -13.61 -2.70 -19.29
CA LEU A 106 -13.70 -2.12 -17.96
C LEU A 106 -13.32 -0.63 -17.95
N GLU A 107 -12.21 -0.27 -18.61
CA GLU A 107 -11.73 1.10 -18.70
C GLU A 107 -12.66 1.98 -19.55
N GLN A 108 -13.24 1.44 -20.62
CA GLN A 108 -14.20 2.14 -21.47
C GLN A 108 -15.49 2.46 -20.69
N ARG A 109 -16.01 1.49 -19.92
CA ARG A 109 -17.16 1.72 -19.02
C ARG A 109 -16.88 2.86 -18.03
N GLN A 110 -15.71 2.86 -17.39
CA GLN A 110 -15.35 3.93 -16.45
C GLN A 110 -15.20 5.30 -17.13
N ARG A 111 -14.70 5.33 -18.38
CA ARG A 111 -14.58 6.55 -19.18
C ARG A 111 -15.95 7.12 -19.55
N GLU A 112 -16.90 6.26 -19.91
CA GLU A 112 -18.28 6.65 -20.20
C GLU A 112 -19.00 7.18 -18.97
N GLU A 113 -18.89 6.50 -17.82
CA GLU A 113 -19.44 6.97 -16.55
C GLU A 113 -18.85 8.33 -16.13
N ALA A 114 -17.56 8.56 -16.36
CA ALA A 114 -16.92 9.84 -16.09
C ALA A 114 -17.43 10.95 -17.01
N ARG A 115 -17.62 10.65 -18.31
CA ARG A 115 -18.21 11.58 -19.27
C ARG A 115 -19.63 11.96 -18.87
N ASP A 116 -20.47 10.98 -18.55
CA ASP A 116 -21.87 11.17 -18.14
C ASP A 116 -21.98 11.97 -16.82
N ARG A 117 -21.06 11.77 -15.86
CA ARG A 117 -20.97 12.63 -14.67
C ARG A 117 -20.64 14.09 -15.04
N LYS A 118 -19.65 14.29 -15.92
CA LYS A 118 -19.24 15.63 -16.37
C LYS A 118 -20.36 16.34 -17.11
N GLU A 119 -21.04 15.66 -18.03
CA GLU A 119 -22.17 16.20 -18.81
C GLU A 119 -23.34 16.60 -17.92
N ARG A 120 -23.59 15.87 -16.83
CA ARG A 120 -24.61 16.19 -15.82
C ARG A 120 -24.16 17.21 -14.76
N GLY A 121 -22.91 17.67 -14.80
CA GLY A 121 -22.36 18.56 -13.78
C GLY A 121 -22.25 17.93 -12.38
N VAL A 122 -22.24 16.59 -12.29
CA VAL A 122 -22.16 15.85 -11.02
C VAL A 122 -20.69 15.61 -10.67
N ALA A 123 -20.26 16.08 -9.50
CA ALA A 123 -18.93 15.82 -8.98
C ALA A 123 -18.75 14.34 -8.59
N TRP A 124 -17.51 13.86 -8.67
CA TRP A 124 -17.19 12.52 -8.15
C TRP A 124 -17.10 12.55 -6.63
N GLU A 125 -17.93 11.75 -5.96
CA GLU A 125 -17.90 11.59 -4.51
C GLU A 125 -17.06 10.37 -4.09
N THR A 126 -16.03 10.62 -3.30
CA THR A 126 -15.18 9.60 -2.70
C THR A 126 -15.84 8.97 -1.48
N LYS A 127 -15.75 7.64 -1.34
CA LYS A 127 -16.47 6.91 -0.27
C LYS A 127 -15.84 6.97 1.12
N ASN A 128 -14.54 7.23 1.20
CA ASN A 128 -13.74 6.99 2.41
C ASN A 128 -12.76 8.12 2.74
N PHE A 129 -12.64 9.10 1.85
CA PHE A 129 -11.71 10.20 1.96
C PHE A 129 -12.41 11.48 1.53
N HIS A 130 -12.00 12.62 2.06
CA HIS A 130 -12.41 13.94 1.60
C HIS A 130 -11.19 14.85 1.44
N GLU A 131 -11.35 15.89 0.63
CA GLU A 131 -10.32 16.88 0.36
C GLU A 131 -10.32 17.98 1.44
N VAL A 132 -9.12 18.36 1.92
CA VAL A 132 -8.88 19.45 2.85
C VAL A 132 -7.67 20.24 2.33
N GLY A 133 -7.93 21.39 1.70
CA GLY A 133 -6.89 22.12 0.96
C GLY A 133 -6.41 21.28 -0.22
N GLU A 134 -5.09 21.02 -0.29
CA GLU A 134 -4.48 20.15 -1.31
C GLU A 134 -4.24 18.71 -0.80
N HIS A 135 -4.88 18.31 0.30
CA HIS A 135 -4.66 17.03 0.96
C HIS A 135 -5.91 16.17 1.01
N TRP A 136 -5.73 14.85 0.96
CA TRP A 136 -6.80 13.87 1.18
C TRP A 136 -6.75 13.32 2.59
N VAL A 137 -7.85 13.44 3.32
CA VAL A 137 -7.98 12.96 4.70
C VAL A 137 -8.88 11.73 4.71
N TYR A 138 -8.39 10.64 5.32
CA TYR A 138 -9.21 9.45 5.56
C TYR A 138 -10.29 9.76 6.60
N ASP A 139 -11.53 9.38 6.35
CA ASP A 139 -12.67 9.78 7.19
C ASP A 139 -12.63 9.13 8.59
N ARG A 140 -12.13 7.89 8.66
CA ARG A 140 -12.18 7.02 9.86
C ARG A 140 -10.79 6.59 10.37
N PRO A 141 -9.86 7.53 10.63
CA PRO A 141 -8.52 7.20 11.08
C PRO A 141 -8.57 6.50 12.45
N LEU A 142 -7.52 5.75 12.76
CA LEU A 142 -7.47 4.93 13.98
C LEU A 142 -7.76 5.77 15.24
N GLN A 143 -7.22 6.99 15.31
CA GLN A 143 -7.43 7.91 16.43
C GLN A 143 -8.91 8.30 16.63
N LYS A 144 -9.72 8.39 15.56
CA LYS A 144 -11.17 8.62 15.70
C LYS A 144 -11.89 7.35 16.17
N ARG A 145 -11.50 6.17 15.67
CA ARG A 145 -12.08 4.87 16.07
C ARG A 145 -11.82 4.51 17.53
N LEU A 146 -10.66 4.89 18.05
CA LEU A 146 -10.32 4.68 19.47
C LEU A 146 -11.06 5.63 20.41
N ARG A 147 -11.41 6.84 19.95
CA ARG A 147 -12.16 7.84 20.75
C ARG A 147 -13.66 7.53 20.84
N ASN A 148 -14.23 6.97 19.78
CA ASN A 148 -15.62 6.52 19.74
C ASN A 148 -15.65 5.01 19.44
N PRO A 149 -15.38 4.13 20.42
CA PRO A 149 -15.56 2.70 20.23
C PRO A 149 -17.04 2.44 19.92
N SER A 150 -17.33 1.90 18.73
CA SER A 150 -18.68 1.42 18.42
C SER A 150 -19.10 0.39 19.47
N PRO A 151 -20.33 0.43 20.00
CA PRO A 151 -20.79 -0.59 20.93
C PRO A 151 -20.71 -1.96 20.25
N VAL A 152 -20.00 -2.89 20.88
CA VAL A 152 -19.89 -4.27 20.44
C VAL A 152 -21.30 -4.86 20.49
N SER A 153 -21.85 -5.32 19.36
CA SER A 153 -23.10 -6.08 19.38
C SER A 153 -22.86 -7.40 20.10
N SER A 154 -23.30 -7.51 21.35
CA SER A 154 -23.33 -8.77 22.09
C SER A 154 -24.31 -9.71 21.40
N GLY A 155 -23.79 -10.60 20.55
CA GLY A 155 -24.56 -11.74 20.06
C GLY A 155 -24.86 -12.66 21.24
N SER A 156 -26.10 -12.63 21.72
CA SER A 156 -26.62 -13.59 22.70
C SER A 156 -26.67 -14.97 22.06
N HIS A 157 -25.73 -15.85 22.41
CA HIS A 157 -25.92 -17.29 22.27
C HIS A 157 -26.49 -17.83 23.58
N THR A 158 -27.80 -18.04 23.60
CA THR A 158 -28.45 -18.98 24.51
C THR A 158 -28.16 -20.41 24.04
N PRO A 159 -27.59 -21.29 24.88
CA PRO A 159 -27.54 -22.70 24.57
C PRO A 159 -28.91 -23.33 24.83
N SER A 160 -29.46 -24.03 23.84
CA SER A 160 -30.63 -24.88 24.02
C SER A 160 -30.23 -26.17 24.72
N SER A 161 -31.06 -26.58 25.68
CA SER A 161 -31.01 -27.85 26.42
C SER A 161 -31.19 -29.08 25.54
#